data_AF-A0A835V115-F1
#
_entry.id   AF-A0A835V115-F1
#
_cell.length_a   1.000
_cell.length_b   1.000
_cell.length_c   1.000
_cell.angle_alpha   90.00
_cell.angle_beta   90.00
_cell.angle_gamma   90.00
#
_symmetry.space_group_name_H-M   'P 1'
#
loop_
_entity.id
_entity.type
_entity.pdbx_description
1 polymer ?
#
loop_
_entity_poly.entity_id
_entity_poly.type
_entity_poly.pdbx_seq_one_letter_code
_entity_poly.pdbx_strand_id
1 'polypeptide(L)'
;MKSPPNSPASLSEMNSTGRVANKFPTSVCRGGGVRGGSGRLWDDMSVDLLVAIFSRVGVEDLIACVPYVCSAWRNAAREPLCWQSLDFRNWNVISYRVGCQRDAAVDFADLLDFAISRGNKFIVSIYLPQFANQIDLNYVANW
;
A
#
# COMPACT_ATOMS: atom_id res chain seq x y z
N MET A 1 56.24 12.79 -17.67
CA MET A 1 55.19 13.81 -17.92
C MET A 1 53.95 13.08 -18.42
N LYS A 2 52.96 12.88 -17.54
CA LYS A 2 51.67 12.25 -17.90
C LYS A 2 50.61 13.34 -17.89
N SER A 3 49.94 13.51 -19.02
CA SER A 3 48.77 14.38 -19.19
C SER A 3 47.58 13.88 -18.34
N PRO A 4 46.66 14.76 -17.94
CA PRO A 4 45.46 14.38 -17.20
C PRO A 4 44.33 13.97 -18.15
N PRO A 5 43.47 12.99 -17.82
CA PRO A 5 42.19 12.83 -18.51
C PRO A 5 41.08 13.53 -17.72
N ASN A 6 40.64 14.64 -18.32
CA ASN A 6 39.25 14.97 -18.63
C ASN A 6 38.21 15.08 -17.52
N SER A 7 37.69 16.31 -17.44
CA SER A 7 36.46 16.78 -16.80
C SER A 7 35.25 15.82 -16.88
N PRO A 8 34.33 15.91 -15.91
CA PRO A 8 33.16 15.02 -15.81
C PRO A 8 32.17 15.24 -16.95
N ALA A 9 31.64 14.12 -17.45
CA ALA A 9 30.58 14.07 -18.44
C ALA A 9 29.32 14.81 -17.97
N SER A 10 28.68 15.45 -18.93
CA SER A 10 27.49 16.28 -18.84
C SER A 10 26.26 15.55 -18.30
N LEU A 11 25.44 16.30 -17.57
CA LEU A 11 24.06 16.03 -17.18
C LEU A 11 23.16 15.88 -18.42
N SER A 12 23.09 14.69 -19.02
CA SER A 12 21.97 14.26 -19.88
C SER A 12 22.21 12.85 -20.41
N GLU A 13 21.91 11.82 -19.61
CA GLU A 13 21.59 10.47 -20.11
C GLU A 13 21.29 9.55 -18.94
N MET A 14 20.01 9.44 -18.57
CA MET A 14 19.42 8.24 -17.94
C MET A 14 17.90 8.37 -18.06
N ASN A 15 17.46 8.19 -19.29
CA ASN A 15 16.12 7.87 -19.69
C ASN A 15 15.76 6.46 -19.22
N SER A 16 14.58 6.36 -18.62
CA SER A 16 13.59 5.31 -18.84
C SER A 16 14.07 3.86 -18.77
N THR A 17 13.78 3.19 -17.66
CA THR A 17 13.01 1.93 -17.57
C THR A 17 13.31 1.22 -16.26
N GLY A 18 12.25 0.91 -15.50
CA GLY A 18 12.38 0.08 -14.31
C GLY A 18 11.28 0.31 -13.29
N ARG A 19 10.01 0.18 -13.68
CA ARG A 19 8.93 -0.01 -12.71
C ARG A 19 9.15 -1.42 -12.15
N VAL A 20 9.94 -1.53 -11.08
CA VAL A 20 10.10 -2.78 -10.34
C VAL A 20 8.71 -3.10 -9.79
N ALA A 21 8.09 -4.12 -10.37
CA ALA A 21 6.84 -4.65 -9.85
C ALA A 21 7.18 -5.30 -8.50
N ASN A 22 7.02 -4.54 -7.42
CA ASN A 22 7.09 -5.07 -6.07
C ASN A 22 5.93 -6.05 -5.91
N LYS A 23 6.22 -7.34 -6.11
CA LYS A 23 5.32 -8.44 -5.77
C LYS A 23 5.29 -8.52 -4.24
N PHE A 24 4.35 -7.79 -3.64
CA PHE A 24 4.04 -7.98 -2.22
C PHE A 24 3.63 -9.44 -1.97
N PRO A 25 4.00 -10.01 -0.80
CA PRO A 25 3.76 -11.42 -0.53
C PRO A 25 2.26 -11.70 -0.47
N THR A 26 1.84 -12.81 -1.09
CA THR A 26 0.53 -13.41 -0.84
C THR A 26 0.55 -14.03 0.56
N SER A 27 0.21 -13.26 1.59
CA SER A 27 -0.17 -13.89 2.86
C SER A 27 -1.41 -14.74 2.62
N VAL A 28 -1.41 -15.93 3.20
CA VAL A 28 -2.37 -17.00 2.90
C VAL A 28 -3.73 -16.66 3.51
N CYS A 29 -4.51 -15.84 2.82
CA CYS A 29 -5.96 -15.88 2.93
C CYS A 29 -6.43 -17.09 2.11
N ARG A 30 -6.57 -18.23 2.76
CA ARG A 30 -7.02 -19.49 2.14
C ARG A 30 -8.50 -19.35 1.75
N GLY A 31 -8.76 -18.73 0.59
CA GLY A 31 -10.10 -18.59 0.00
C GLY A 31 -10.61 -19.93 -0.49
N GLY A 32 -11.36 -20.63 0.35
CA GLY A 32 -12.10 -21.83 -0.04
C GLY A 32 -13.29 -21.45 -0.92
N GLY A 33 -13.22 -21.80 -2.22
CA GLY A 33 -14.36 -21.66 -3.12
C GLY A 33 -15.41 -22.73 -2.82
N VAL A 34 -16.62 -22.30 -2.45
CA VAL A 34 -17.82 -23.14 -2.46
C VAL A 34 -18.93 -22.38 -3.18
N ARG A 35 -19.49 -23.01 -4.23
CA ARG A 35 -20.67 -22.52 -4.94
C ARG A 35 -21.93 -23.00 -4.22
N GLY A 36 -22.92 -22.11 -4.12
CA GLY A 36 -24.33 -22.48 -4.03
C GLY A 36 -24.91 -22.48 -2.62
N GLY A 37 -25.65 -21.42 -2.30
CA GLY A 37 -26.53 -21.37 -1.13
C GLY A 37 -27.08 -19.97 -0.95
N SER A 38 -28.38 -19.81 -1.18
CA SER A 38 -29.17 -18.57 -1.05
C SER A 38 -29.22 -18.07 0.40
N GLY A 39 -28.11 -17.53 0.89
CA GLY A 39 -28.05 -16.51 1.93
C GLY A 39 -27.69 -15.19 1.24
N ARG A 40 -28.20 -14.06 1.72
CA ARG A 40 -27.90 -12.73 1.17
C ARG A 40 -26.38 -12.58 1.02
N LEU A 41 -25.89 -12.70 -0.21
CA LEU A 41 -24.46 -12.79 -0.50
C LEU A 41 -23.85 -11.42 -0.24
N TRP A 42 -22.68 -11.41 0.39
CA TRP A 42 -21.84 -10.20 0.45
C TRP A 42 -21.48 -9.67 -0.96
N ASP A 43 -21.63 -10.51 -2.01
CA ASP A 43 -21.52 -10.11 -3.42
C ASP A 43 -22.69 -9.25 -3.92
N ASP A 44 -23.84 -9.25 -3.24
CA ASP A 44 -25.02 -8.42 -3.57
C ASP A 44 -25.04 -7.11 -2.76
N MET A 45 -24.04 -6.91 -1.90
CA MET A 45 -23.86 -5.65 -1.18
C MET A 45 -23.34 -4.58 -2.14
N SER A 46 -23.97 -3.40 -2.12
CA SER A 46 -23.51 -2.31 -2.98
C SER A 46 -22.06 -1.94 -2.67
N VAL A 47 -21.32 -1.59 -3.72
CA VAL A 47 -19.91 -1.16 -3.62
C VAL A 47 -19.77 -0.01 -2.60
N ASP A 48 -20.73 0.93 -2.58
CA ASP A 48 -20.73 2.05 -1.65
C ASP A 48 -20.76 1.62 -0.17
N LEU A 49 -21.53 0.57 0.15
CA LEU A 49 -21.58 0.03 1.51
C LEU A 49 -20.28 -0.68 1.87
N LEU A 50 -19.69 -1.42 0.93
CA LEU A 50 -18.38 -2.04 1.13
C LEU A 50 -17.30 -0.98 1.36
N VAL A 51 -17.29 0.10 0.58
CA VAL A 51 -16.37 1.24 0.77
C VAL A 51 -16.57 1.91 2.12
N ALA A 52 -17.83 2.13 2.54
CA ALA A 52 -18.13 2.70 3.85
C ALA A 52 -17.65 1.81 5.01
N ILE A 53 -17.67 0.48 4.85
CA ILE A 53 -17.10 -0.46 5.83
C ILE A 53 -15.57 -0.42 5.77
N PHE A 54 -14.99 -0.53 4.58
CA PHE A 54 -13.54 -0.62 4.36
C PHE A 54 -12.79 0.66 4.72
N SER A 55 -13.43 1.82 4.64
CA SER A 55 -12.87 3.08 5.17
C SER A 55 -12.64 3.08 6.68
N ARG A 56 -13.19 2.10 7.41
CA ARG A 56 -12.98 1.90 8.86
C ARG A 56 -12.06 0.71 9.17
N VAL A 57 -11.62 -0.01 8.15
CA VAL A 57 -10.71 -1.15 8.29
C VAL A 57 -9.27 -0.64 8.33
N GLY A 58 -8.42 -1.29 9.13
CA GLY A 58 -7.00 -0.96 9.21
C GLY A 58 -6.25 -1.24 7.90
N VAL A 59 -5.12 -0.56 7.73
CA VAL A 59 -4.27 -0.68 6.52
C VAL A 59 -3.78 -2.12 6.33
N GLU A 60 -3.51 -2.83 7.42
CA GLU A 60 -3.08 -4.23 7.43
C GLU A 60 -4.10 -5.16 6.75
N ASP A 61 -5.38 -5.01 7.06
CA ASP A 61 -6.43 -5.89 6.55
C ASP A 61 -6.87 -5.44 5.16
N LEU A 62 -6.85 -4.13 4.87
CA LEU A 62 -7.04 -3.59 3.52
C LEU A 62 -6.03 -4.12 2.50
N ILE A 63 -4.81 -4.41 2.95
CA ILE A 63 -3.72 -4.93 2.10
C ILE A 63 -3.73 -6.46 2.08
N ALA A 64 -3.80 -7.10 3.24
CA ALA A 64 -3.53 -8.54 3.38
C ALA A 64 -4.78 -9.44 3.35
N CYS A 65 -5.98 -8.88 3.61
CA CYS A 65 -7.20 -9.69 3.80
C CYS A 65 -8.30 -9.34 2.80
N VAL A 66 -8.76 -8.10 2.81
CA VAL A 66 -9.97 -7.64 2.10
C VAL A 66 -9.94 -7.96 0.59
N PRO A 67 -8.84 -7.71 -0.17
CA PRO A 67 -8.80 -7.93 -1.61
C PRO A 67 -8.76 -9.41 -2.03
N TYR A 68 -8.62 -10.33 -1.06
CA TYR A 68 -8.49 -11.77 -1.30
C TYR A 68 -9.75 -12.57 -0.98
N VAL A 69 -10.81 -11.93 -0.46
CA VAL A 69 -12.09 -12.59 -0.13
C VAL A 69 -12.87 -12.94 -1.39
N CYS A 70 -13.24 -11.93 -2.19
CA CYS A 70 -13.91 -12.08 -3.48
C CYS A 70 -13.57 -10.92 -4.42
N SER A 71 -14.03 -10.99 -5.68
CA SER A 71 -13.81 -9.92 -6.66
C SER A 71 -14.52 -8.61 -6.33
N ALA A 72 -15.72 -8.67 -5.74
CA ALA A 72 -16.45 -7.47 -5.33
C ALA A 72 -15.70 -6.69 -4.24
N TRP A 73 -15.18 -7.39 -3.24
CA TRP A 73 -14.38 -6.79 -2.16
C TRP A 73 -13.07 -6.21 -2.68
N ARG A 74 -12.40 -6.93 -3.59
CA ARG A 74 -11.21 -6.41 -4.28
C ARG A 74 -11.50 -5.12 -5.02
N ASN A 75 -12.64 -5.02 -5.70
CA ASN A 75 -13.00 -3.80 -6.44
C ASN A 75 -13.31 -2.65 -5.48
N ALA A 76 -14.10 -2.88 -4.44
CA ALA A 76 -14.39 -1.87 -3.43
C ALA A 76 -13.13 -1.40 -2.68
N ALA A 77 -12.20 -2.29 -2.33
CA ALA A 77 -10.94 -1.94 -1.67
C ALA A 77 -9.99 -1.11 -2.55
N ARG A 78 -10.20 -1.06 -3.87
CA ARG A 78 -9.44 -0.19 -4.76
C ARG A 78 -9.92 1.25 -4.76
N GLU A 79 -11.12 1.51 -4.24
CA GLU A 79 -11.67 2.86 -4.19
C GLU A 79 -10.81 3.74 -3.27
N PRO A 80 -10.43 4.97 -3.71
CA PRO A 80 -9.60 5.86 -2.91
C PRO A 80 -10.19 6.20 -1.55
N LEU A 81 -11.53 6.18 -1.45
CA LEU A 81 -12.26 6.46 -0.22
C LEU A 81 -12.00 5.43 0.89
N CYS A 82 -11.49 4.24 0.57
CA CYS A 82 -11.07 3.25 1.56
C CYS A 82 -9.73 3.63 2.23
N TRP A 83 -8.95 4.51 1.61
CA TRP A 83 -7.57 4.84 1.99
C TRP A 83 -7.43 6.25 2.58
N GLN A 84 -8.54 6.85 3.03
CA GLN A 84 -8.56 8.23 3.55
C GLN A 84 -7.80 8.37 4.87
N SER A 85 -7.85 7.34 5.71
CA SER A 85 -7.19 7.31 7.00
C SER A 85 -6.18 6.17 7.04
N LEU A 86 -4.90 6.51 7.07
CA LEU A 86 -3.80 5.56 7.10
C LEU A 86 -3.20 5.52 8.51
N ASP A 87 -3.38 4.41 9.22
CA ASP A 87 -2.81 4.22 10.55
C ASP A 87 -1.65 3.22 10.50
N PHE A 88 -0.43 3.73 10.69
CA PHE A 88 0.79 2.93 10.74
C PHE A 88 1.40 2.85 12.15
N ARG A 89 0.71 3.34 13.19
CA ARG A 89 1.25 3.36 14.58
C ARG A 89 1.66 1.97 15.05
N ASN A 90 0.87 0.95 14.70
CA ASN A 90 1.10 -0.44 15.08
C ASN A 90 1.89 -1.20 14.02
N TRP A 91 3.04 -0.66 13.60
CA TRP A 91 3.85 -1.22 12.51
C TRP A 91 4.17 -2.70 12.66
N ASN A 92 4.45 -3.20 13.86
CA ASN A 92 4.76 -4.62 14.08
C ASN A 92 3.61 -5.56 13.65
N VAL A 93 2.35 -5.12 13.82
CA VAL A 93 1.18 -5.91 13.40
C VAL A 93 1.06 -5.86 11.88
N ILE A 94 1.22 -4.67 11.30
CA ILE A 94 1.14 -4.43 9.86
C ILE A 94 2.21 -5.24 9.13
N SER A 95 3.47 -5.13 9.58
CA SER A 95 4.60 -5.83 8.99
C SER A 95 4.42 -7.34 9.03
N TYR A 96 3.95 -7.89 10.16
CA TYR A 96 3.65 -9.31 10.30
C TYR A 96 2.51 -9.77 9.36
N ARG A 97 1.41 -9.01 9.30
CA ARG A 97 0.23 -9.32 8.48
C ARG A 97 0.53 -9.26 6.98
N VAL A 98 1.26 -8.24 6.56
CA VAL A 98 1.64 -8.00 5.15
C VAL A 98 2.82 -8.88 4.73
N GLY A 99 3.54 -9.47 5.69
CA GLY A 99 4.69 -10.33 5.42
C GLY A 99 5.94 -9.55 5.05
N CYS A 100 6.14 -8.38 5.65
CA CYS A 100 7.38 -7.60 5.55
C CYS A 100 8.57 -8.41 6.08
N GLN A 101 9.66 -8.42 5.33
CA GLN A 101 10.85 -9.26 5.60
C GLN A 101 12.16 -8.47 5.57
N ARG A 102 12.10 -7.16 5.28
CA ARG A 102 13.27 -6.32 5.12
C ARG A 102 13.42 -5.39 6.32
N ASP A 103 14.24 -4.37 6.14
CA ASP A 103 14.35 -3.25 7.07
C ASP A 103 12.99 -2.53 7.21
N ALA A 104 12.63 -2.22 8.46
CA ALA A 104 11.34 -1.63 8.79
C ALA A 104 11.09 -0.27 8.12
N ALA A 105 12.13 0.54 7.93
CA ALA A 105 11.99 1.84 7.27
C ALA A 105 11.72 1.67 5.77
N VAL A 106 12.39 0.71 5.12
CA VAL A 106 12.20 0.43 3.68
C VAL A 106 10.82 -0.19 3.44
N ASP A 107 10.42 -1.17 4.26
CA ASP A 107 9.10 -1.76 4.16
C ASP A 107 8.00 -0.73 4.46
N PHE A 108 8.22 0.17 5.42
CA PHE A 108 7.30 1.27 5.70
C PHE A 108 7.17 2.22 4.52
N ALA A 109 8.27 2.70 3.96
CA ALA A 109 8.25 3.62 2.83
C ALA A 109 7.50 3.03 1.62
N ASP A 110 7.76 1.77 1.28
CA ASP A 110 7.09 1.10 0.17
C ASP A 110 5.58 0.90 0.44
N LEU A 111 5.21 0.58 1.68
CA LEU A 111 3.81 0.41 2.06
C LEU A 111 3.06 1.74 2.11
N LEU A 112 3.75 2.80 2.56
CA LEU A 112 3.23 4.15 2.60
C LEU A 112 3.01 4.66 1.17
N ASP A 113 4.00 4.56 0.28
CA ASP A 113 3.88 4.94 -1.14
C ASP A 113 2.75 4.17 -1.85
N PHE A 114 2.61 2.88 -1.54
CA PHE A 114 1.50 2.07 -2.03
C PHE A 114 0.13 2.60 -1.56
N ALA A 115 -0.03 2.84 -0.25
CA ALA A 115 -1.27 3.33 0.33
C ALA A 115 -1.62 4.73 -0.17
N ILE A 116 -0.61 5.58 -0.30
CA ILE A 116 -0.69 6.93 -0.82
C ILE A 116 -1.14 6.92 -2.29
N SER A 117 -0.55 6.06 -3.11
CA SER A 117 -0.94 5.86 -4.51
C SER A 117 -2.40 5.41 -4.66
N ARG A 118 -2.96 4.72 -3.66
CA ARG A 118 -4.37 4.29 -3.63
C ARG A 118 -5.31 5.39 -3.17
N GLY A 119 -4.96 6.10 -2.10
CA GLY A 119 -5.76 7.20 -1.55
C GLY A 119 -5.79 8.43 -2.44
N ASN A 120 -4.72 8.68 -3.21
CA ASN A 120 -4.62 9.83 -4.11
C ASN A 120 -5.00 11.13 -3.36
N LYS A 121 -5.77 12.04 -3.98
CA LYS A 121 -6.23 13.30 -3.36
C LYS A 121 -7.23 13.14 -2.19
N PHE A 122 -7.58 11.92 -1.80
CA PHE A 122 -8.59 11.68 -0.77
C PHE A 122 -7.98 11.37 0.61
N ILE A 123 -6.66 11.40 0.76
CA ILE A 123 -6.04 11.15 2.06
C ILE A 123 -6.31 12.32 2.99
N VAL A 124 -6.88 12.02 4.15
CA VAL A 124 -7.26 13.00 5.18
C VAL A 124 -6.31 12.93 6.38
N SER A 125 -5.92 11.73 6.79
CA SER A 125 -5.09 11.54 7.98
C SER A 125 -4.10 10.41 7.80
N ILE A 126 -2.84 10.67 8.18
CA ILE A 126 -1.77 9.69 8.22
C ILE A 126 -1.20 9.68 9.65
N TYR A 127 -1.17 8.51 10.27
CA TYR A 127 -0.56 8.30 11.58
C TYR A 127 0.72 7.48 11.41
N LEU A 128 1.86 8.08 11.74
CA LEU A 128 3.17 7.48 11.51
C LEU A 128 3.58 6.52 12.65
N PRO A 129 4.42 5.51 12.36
CA PRO A 129 4.99 4.63 13.37
C PRO A 129 5.99 5.36 14.28
N GLN A 130 6.30 4.79 15.45
CA GLN A 130 7.21 5.39 16.42
C GLN A 130 8.65 5.58 15.89
N PHE A 131 9.10 4.75 14.95
CA PHE A 131 10.43 4.88 14.35
C PHE A 131 10.47 5.86 13.17
N ALA A 132 9.34 6.46 12.79
CA ALA A 132 9.31 7.44 11.72
C ALA A 132 10.18 8.64 12.08
N ASN A 133 10.94 9.11 11.10
CA ASN A 133 11.90 10.18 11.27
C ASN A 133 11.49 11.43 10.46
N GLN A 134 12.35 12.45 10.48
CA GLN A 134 12.10 13.70 9.77
C GLN A 134 12.00 13.52 8.24
N ILE A 135 12.65 12.50 7.66
CA ILE A 135 12.56 12.19 6.23
C ILE A 135 11.14 11.73 5.88
N ASP A 136 10.56 10.86 6.71
CA ASP A 136 9.18 10.37 6.53
C ASP A 136 8.16 11.52 6.64
N LEU A 137 8.37 12.43 7.61
CA LEU A 137 7.56 13.64 7.75
C LEU A 137 7.67 14.57 6.53
N ASN A 138 8.89 14.79 6.04
CA ASN A 138 9.13 15.63 4.86
C ASN A 138 8.55 15.00 3.60
N TYR A 139 8.56 13.67 3.48
CA TYR A 139 7.95 12.96 2.37
C TYR A 139 6.42 13.17 2.34
N VAL A 140 5.76 13.02 3.49
CA VAL A 140 4.31 13.27 3.62
C VAL A 140 3.95 14.75 3.41
N ALA A 141 4.80 15.69 3.85
CA ALA A 141 4.54 17.12 3.74
C ALA A 141 4.68 17.70 2.32
N ASN A 142 5.36 16.98 1.42
CA ASN A 142 5.60 17.42 0.04
C ASN A 142 4.71 16.70 -0.99
N TRP A 143 3.59 16.12 -0.53
CA TRP A 143 2.64 15.38 -1.35
C TRP A 143 1.42 16.21 -1.76
#